data_AF-A0A2K9NB58-F1
#
_entry.id   AF-A0A2K9NB58-F1
#
_cell.length_a   1.000
_cell.length_b   1.000
_cell.length_c   1.000
_cell.angle_alpha   90.00
_cell.angle_beta   90.00
_cell.angle_gamma   90.00
#
_symmetry.space_group_name_H-M   'P 1'
#
loop_
_entity.id
_entity.type
_entity.pdbx_description
1 polymer ?
#
loop_
_entity_poly.entity_id
_entity_poly.type
_entity_poly.pdbx_seq_one_letter_code
_entity_poly.pdbx_strand_id
1 'polypeptide(L)' 'MTETPTDELRLLAAKIATAYIQANPQAPDQLTGVIRLAYQGLHRCIAPPKPAAPEPKKRRRRGRPSAT' A
#
# COMPACT_ATOMS: atom_id res chain seq x y z
N MET A 1 5.85 -0.81 -19.85
CA MET A 1 5.33 -0.94 -18.48
C MET A 1 6.29 -1.86 -17.75
N THR A 2 7.04 -1.32 -16.79
CA THR A 2 8.05 -2.07 -16.04
C THR A 2 7.35 -2.94 -14.99
N GLU A 3 6.94 -4.13 -15.40
CA GLU A 3 6.67 -5.21 -14.43
C GLU A 3 7.99 -5.49 -13.72
N THR A 4 8.19 -4.91 -12.54
CA THR A 4 9.28 -5.35 -11.67
C THR A 4 8.89 -6.77 -11.24
N PRO A 5 9.70 -7.79 -11.57
CA PRO A 5 9.40 -9.15 -11.18
C PRO A 5 9.19 -9.22 -9.67
N THR A 6 8.13 -9.90 -9.25
CA THR A 6 7.76 -10.11 -7.84
C THR A 6 8.94 -10.59 -7.00
N ASP A 7 9.87 -11.34 -7.60
CA ASP A 7 11.08 -11.85 -6.96
C ASP A 7 12.17 -10.78 -6.75
N GLU A 8 12.31 -9.81 -7.65
CA GLU A 8 13.24 -8.68 -7.46
C GLU A 8 12.80 -7.82 -6.27
N LEU A 9 11.49 -7.61 -6.10
CA LEU A 9 10.94 -6.90 -4.95
C LEU A 9 11.17 -7.65 -3.64
N ARG A 10 11.10 -9.00 -3.66
CA ARG A 10 11.40 -9.83 -2.48
C ARG A 10 12.88 -9.73 -2.11
N LEU A 11 13.77 -9.83 -3.11
CA LEU A 11 15.21 -9.69 -2.91
C LEU A 11 15.56 -8.31 -2.34
N LEU A 12 14.95 -7.25 -2.88
CA LEU A 12 15.16 -5.89 -2.39
C LEU A 12 14.64 -5.72 -0.96
N ALA A 13 13.46 -6.24 -0.64
CA ALA A 13 12.92 -6.22 0.72
C ALA A 13 13.85 -6.93 1.72
N ALA A 14 14.44 -8.06 1.34
CA ALA A 14 15.43 -8.76 2.17
C ALA A 14 16.67 -7.91 2.44
N LYS A 15 17.24 -7.27 1.40
CA LYS A 15 18.40 -6.37 1.55
C LYS A 15 18.10 -5.20 2.48
N ILE A 16 16.94 -4.56 2.32
CA ILE A 16 16.49 -3.44 3.16
C ILE A 16 16.36 -3.89 4.62
N ALA A 17 15.69 -5.03 4.86
CA ALA A 17 15.46 -5.52 6.21
C ALA A 17 16.77 -5.92 6.91
N THR A 18 17.70 -6.55 6.19
CA THR A 18 19.02 -6.89 6.73
C THR A 18 19.81 -5.64 7.11
N ALA A 19 19.86 -4.63 6.23
CA ALA A 19 20.52 -3.36 6.53
C ALA A 19 19.88 -2.64 7.73
N TYR A 20 18.54 -2.67 7.82
CA TYR A 20 17.80 -2.09 8.94
C TYR A 20 18.18 -2.74 10.27
N ILE A 21 18.24 -4.07 10.34
CA ILE A 21 18.60 -4.79 11.59
C ILE A 21 20.08 -4.64 11.92
N GLN A 22 20.97 -4.55 10.94
CA GLN A 22 22.37 -4.24 11.19
C GLN A 22 22.55 -2.86 11.83
N ALA A 23 21.73 -1.87 11.43
CA ALA A 23 21.77 -0.51 11.96
C ALA A 23 20.96 -0.33 13.25
N ASN A 24 19.98 -1.19 13.52
CA ASN A 24 19.07 -1.09 14.66
C ASN A 24 19.12 -2.37 15.47
N PRO A 25 19.65 -2.35 16.71
CA PRO A 25 19.73 -3.55 17.54
C PRO A 25 18.32 -4.09 17.84
N GLN A 26 17.95 -5.14 17.11
CA GLN A 26 16.72 -5.89 17.28
C GLN A 26 17.05 -7.38 17.35
N ALA A 27 16.17 -8.17 17.97
CA ALA A 27 16.30 -9.62 17.96
C ALA A 27 16.23 -10.14 16.51
N PRO A 28 17.10 -11.09 16.12
CA PRO A 28 17.11 -11.65 14.77
C PRO A 28 15.77 -12.28 14.37
N ASP A 29 14.96 -12.73 15.35
CA ASP A 29 13.59 -13.21 15.13
C ASP A 29 12.65 -12.16 14.48
N GLN A 30 12.96 -10.87 14.59
CA GLN A 30 12.18 -9.80 13.98
C GLN A 30 12.45 -9.64 12.47
N LEU A 31 13.51 -10.26 11.94
CA LEU A 31 13.91 -10.10 10.53
C LEU A 31 12.79 -10.45 9.56
N THR A 32 12.10 -11.56 9.78
CA THR A 32 10.99 -11.98 8.91
C THR A 32 9.84 -10.96 8.89
N GLY A 33 9.56 -10.33 10.03
CA GLY A 33 8.56 -9.27 10.14
C GLY A 33 8.96 -8.02 9.36
N VAL A 34 10.21 -7.59 9.50
CA VAL A 34 10.76 -6.43 8.79
C VAL A 34 10.80 -6.66 7.27
N ILE A 35 11.14 -7.87 6.81
CA ILE A 35 11.10 -8.23 5.38
C ILE A 35 9.67 -8.09 4.83
N ARG A 36 8.66 -8.60 5.54
CA ARG A 36 7.25 -8.45 5.12
C ARG A 36 6.83 -6.98 5.03
N LEU A 37 7.22 -6.17 6.01
CA LEU A 37 6.93 -4.73 6.04
C LEU A 37 7.59 -4.01 4.85
N ALA A 38 8.88 -4.26 4.61
CA ALA A 38 9.61 -3.67 3.49
C ALA A 38 8.98 -4.06 2.15
N TYR A 39 8.62 -5.34 1.98
CA TYR A 39 7.98 -5.84 0.77
C TYR A 39 6.61 -5.20 0.51
N GLN A 40 5.77 -5.06 1.54
CA GLN A 40 4.49 -4.35 1.43
C GLN A 40 4.67 -2.88 1.07
N GLY A 41 5.69 -2.23 1.64
CA GLY A 41 6.06 -0.85 1.30
C GLY A 41 6.43 -0.71 -0.18
N LEU A 42 7.31 -1.57 -0.67
CA LEU A 42 7.73 -1.60 -2.08
C LEU A 42 6.53 -1.81 -3.01
N HIS A 43 5.64 -2.76 -2.69
CA HIS A 43 4.41 -3.00 -3.45
C HIS A 43 3.51 -1.78 -3.51
N ARG A 44 3.37 -1.02 -2.41
CA ARG A 44 2.59 0.22 -2.41
C ARG A 44 3.21 1.31 -3.26
N CYS A 45 4.54 1.39 -3.33
CA CYS A 45 5.24 2.38 -4.15
C CYS A 45 5.09 2.13 -5.65
N ILE A 46 5.02 0.87 -6.07
CA ILE A 46 4.87 0.51 -7.49
C ILE A 46 3.40 0.32 -7.90
N ALA A 47 2.49 0.15 -6.93
CA ALA A 47 1.08 -0.03 -7.23
C ALA A 47 0.54 1.21 -7.95
N PRO A 48 -0.20 1.02 -9.06
CA PRO A 48 -0.82 2.15 -9.73
C PRO A 48 -1.79 2.86 -8.77
N PRO A 49 -1.93 4.19 -8.89
CA PRO A 49 -2.88 4.94 -8.08
C PRO A 49 -4.27 4.33 -8.23
N LYS A 50 -4.95 4.11 -7.10
CA LYS A 50 -6.32 3.58 -7.12
C LYS A 50 -7.21 4.54 -7.92
N PRO A 51 -8.10 4.02 -8.80
CA PRO A 51 -9.07 4.86 -9.48
C PRO A 51 -9.88 5.65 -8.45
N ALA A 52 -10.09 6.94 -8.70
CA ALA A 52 -10.92 7.78 -7.84
C ALA A 52 -12.29 7.12 -7.66
N ALA A 53 -12.74 6.99 -6.41
CA ALA A 53 -14.05 6.42 -6.12
C ALA A 53 -15.12 7.26 -6.86
N PRO A 54 -16.13 6.64 -7.48
CA PRO A 54 -17.18 7.37 -8.16
C PRO A 54 -17.87 8.31 -7.17
N GLU A 55 -17.99 9.58 -7.55
CA GLU A 55 -18.64 10.58 -6.71
C GLU A 55 -20.02 10.08 -6.26
N PRO A 56 -20.37 10.20 -4.96
CA PRO A 56 -21.66 9.78 -4.48
C PRO A 56 -22.73 10.63 -5.18
N LYS A 57 -23.52 10.01 -6.07
CA LYS A 57 -24.66 10.64 -6.73
C LYS A 57 -25.56 11.25 -5.66
N LYS A 58 -25.56 12.58 -5.56
CA LYS A 58 -26.45 13.34 -4.68
C LYS A 58 -27.88 12.86 -4.92
N ARG A 59 -28.44 12.15 -3.93
CA ARG A 59 -29.83 11.68 -3.93
C ARG A 59 -30.71 12.92 -3.85
N ARG A 60 -31.13 13.42 -5.02
CA ARG A 60 -32.04 14.56 -5.16
C ARG A 60 -33.36 14.17 -4.46
N ARG A 61 -33.55 14.63 -3.21
CA ARG A 61 -34.84 14.56 -2.52
C ARG A 61 -35.84 15.27 -3.43
N ARG A 62 -36.77 14.52 -4.02
CA ARG A 62 -37.97 15.10 -4.66
C ARG A 62 -38.75 15.78 -3.54
N GLY A 63 -38.54 17.08 -3.40
CA GLY A 63 -39.38 17.96 -2.59
C GLY A 63 -40.77 17.94 -3.20
N ARG A 64 -41.70 17.41 -2.42
CA ARG A 64 -43.15 17.46 -2.59
C ARG A 64 -43.59 18.89 -2.96
N PRO A 65 -44.51 19.12 -3.91
CA PRO A 65 -45.04 20.45 -4.14
C PRO A 65 -45.88 20.84 -2.92
N SER A 66 -45.45 21.85 -2.17
CA SER A 66 -46.29 22.56 -1.21
C SER A 66 -47.10 23.59 -1.98
N ALA A 67 -48.40 23.37 -2.07
CA ALA A 67 -49.35 24.32 -2.60
C ALA A 67 -49.47 25.54 -1.67
N THR A 68 -49.37 26.73 -2.27
CA THR A 68 -49.99 27.99 -1.84
C THR A 68 -50.17 28.85 -3.06
#